data_AF-A0A7C4GD60-F1
#
_entry.id   AF-A0A7C4GD60-F1
#
_cell.length_a   1.000
_cell.length_b   1.000
_cell.length_c   1.000
_cell.angle_alpha   90.00
_cell.angle_beta   90.00
_cell.angle_gamma   90.00
#
_symmetry.space_group_name_H-M   'P 1'
#
loop_
_entity.id
_entity.type
_entity.pdbx_description
1 polymer ?
#
loop_
_entity_poly.entity_id
_entity_poly.type
_entity_poly.pdbx_seq_one_letter_code
_entity_poly.pdbx_strand_id
1 'polypeptide(L)'
;MLSLALVPLAPWLYVEVYWFLDRHDWEWPGSDLALPTLIVGGISLAACGLIWLMDPVWRKGRGVRAALAWAAGIAAAALLVVYHDRRSDLELGLVLGGLLGVGVWCVAAGVLARRTSAGVARVLYALALVPLVPVLSVELLVKFDPLSREDAWFLTTSLTGALVVVAWLAIWRRAVAWTAARAVKTLLVLAIGVIAAVAVREYHRSDWLDELGSLLGGLCFAAVWLAGTGWAWRPTAVDRLRPGGTAVETVYCPKCRYDLRGLREARCPECGTEYTLDALVRAAYPTPPPP
;
A
#
# COMPACT_ATOMS: atom_id res chain seq x y z
N MET A 1 -6.13 -8.98 4.08
CA MET A 1 -5.12 -8.22 3.31
C MET A 1 -5.62 -7.87 1.90
N LEU A 2 -6.22 -8.79 1.13
CA LEU A 2 -6.81 -8.47 -0.18
C LEU A 2 -7.86 -7.35 -0.16
N SER A 3 -8.73 -7.31 0.87
CA SER A 3 -9.78 -6.30 1.02
C SER A 3 -9.26 -4.87 1.24
N LEU A 4 -8.01 -4.72 1.72
CA LEU A 4 -7.35 -3.42 1.94
C LEU A 4 -6.72 -2.86 0.65
N ALA A 5 -6.48 -3.71 -0.35
CA ALA A 5 -5.87 -3.31 -1.62
C ALA A 5 -6.89 -2.71 -2.60
N LEU A 6 -8.19 -3.02 -2.44
CA LEU A 6 -9.26 -2.54 -3.32
C LEU A 6 -9.70 -1.10 -3.01
N VAL A 7 -9.52 -0.67 -1.75
CA VAL A 7 -9.89 0.65 -1.24
C VAL A 7 -9.43 1.82 -2.11
N PRO A 8 -8.16 1.88 -2.53
CA PRO A 8 -7.65 3.08 -3.17
C PRO A 8 -7.71 2.96 -4.71
N LEU A 9 -8.25 1.84 -5.22
CA LEU A 9 -8.60 1.69 -6.64
C LEU A 9 -9.90 2.40 -6.99
N ALA A 10 -10.74 2.78 -6.01
CA ALA A 10 -12.02 3.40 -6.29
C ALA A 10 -11.94 4.78 -6.95
N PRO A 11 -11.11 5.74 -6.48
CA PRO A 11 -10.94 7.03 -7.18
C PRO A 11 -10.35 6.86 -8.58
N TRP A 12 -9.65 5.76 -8.85
CA TRP A 12 -9.05 5.49 -10.13
C TRP A 12 -10.02 4.80 -11.11
N LEU A 13 -10.81 3.83 -10.65
CA LEU A 13 -11.95 3.29 -11.39
C LEU A 13 -12.95 4.39 -11.75
N TYR A 14 -13.09 5.43 -10.92
CA TYR A 14 -13.91 6.60 -11.23
C TYR A 14 -13.46 7.33 -12.49
N VAL A 15 -12.17 7.71 -12.52
CA VAL A 15 -11.61 8.54 -13.58
C VAL A 15 -11.66 7.76 -14.89
N GLU A 16 -11.30 6.48 -14.86
CA GLU A 16 -11.32 5.61 -16.04
C GLU A 16 -12.74 5.32 -16.55
N VAL A 17 -13.70 5.04 -15.68
CA VAL A 17 -15.10 4.86 -16.08
C VAL A 17 -15.69 6.17 -16.62
N TYR A 18 -15.36 7.30 -16.01
CA TYR A 18 -15.82 8.60 -16.47
C TYR A 18 -15.26 8.94 -17.86
N TRP A 19 -13.95 8.78 -18.05
CA TRP A 19 -13.29 9.03 -19.34
C TRP A 19 -13.77 8.06 -20.43
N PHE A 20 -14.00 6.79 -20.08
CA PHE A 20 -14.56 5.79 -21.00
C PHE A 20 -15.98 6.15 -21.44
N LEU A 21 -16.84 6.61 -20.52
CA LEU A 21 -18.23 6.97 -20.81
C LEU A 21 -18.33 8.24 -21.65
N ASP A 22 -17.52 9.26 -21.35
CA ASP A 22 -17.46 10.51 -22.10
C ASP A 22 -17.03 10.27 -23.57
N ARG A 23 -16.06 9.37 -23.77
CA ARG A 23 -15.51 9.04 -25.10
C ARG A 23 -16.50 8.37 -26.07
N HIS A 24 -17.55 7.75 -25.57
CA HIS A 24 -18.49 6.99 -26.40
C HIS A 24 -19.80 7.72 -26.69
N ASP A 25 -19.85 9.05 -26.48
CA ASP A 25 -21.06 9.87 -26.61
C ASP A 25 -22.25 9.19 -25.92
N TRP A 26 -21.98 8.51 -24.79
CA TRP A 26 -23.00 7.78 -24.07
C TRP A 26 -23.81 8.80 -23.28
N GLU A 27 -24.83 9.37 -23.92
CA GLU A 27 -25.80 10.24 -23.27
C GLU A 27 -26.49 9.44 -22.16
N TRP A 28 -26.02 9.62 -20.93
CA TRP A 28 -26.70 9.09 -19.76
C TRP A 28 -28.07 9.79 -19.68
N PRO A 29 -29.19 9.03 -19.66
CA PRO A 29 -30.50 9.62 -19.50
C PRO A 29 -30.63 10.12 -18.06
N GLY A 30 -30.21 11.36 -17.83
CA GLY A 30 -30.13 12.01 -16.52
C GLY A 30 -28.70 12.47 -16.23
N SER A 31 -28.51 13.79 -16.15
CA SER A 31 -27.26 14.53 -15.89
C SER A 31 -26.62 14.28 -14.52
N ASP A 32 -26.91 13.17 -13.85
CA ASP A 32 -26.49 12.95 -12.48
C ASP A 32 -25.18 12.17 -12.42
N LEU A 33 -24.08 12.93 -12.57
CA LEU A 33 -22.72 12.63 -12.08
C LEU A 33 -22.68 12.12 -10.61
N ALA A 34 -23.80 12.17 -9.89
CA ALA A 34 -23.99 11.65 -8.56
C ALA A 34 -23.63 10.17 -8.44
N LEU A 35 -23.96 9.31 -9.42
CA LEU A 35 -23.81 7.86 -9.26
C LEU A 35 -22.35 7.39 -9.21
N PRO A 36 -21.46 7.72 -10.16
CA PRO A 36 -20.07 7.30 -10.06
C PRO A 36 -19.38 7.96 -8.86
N THR A 37 -19.76 9.19 -8.49
CA THR A 37 -19.22 9.89 -7.30
C THR A 37 -19.65 9.20 -6.00
N LEU A 38 -20.90 8.73 -5.94
CA LEU A 38 -21.45 7.91 -4.85
C LEU A 38 -20.82 6.53 -4.78
N ILE A 39 -20.49 5.90 -5.92
CA ILE A 39 -19.80 4.61 -5.95
C ILE A 39 -18.40 4.74 -5.37
N VAL A 40 -17.67 5.80 -5.73
CA VAL A 40 -16.30 6.04 -5.26
C VAL A 40 -16.25 6.47 -3.81
N GLY A 41 -17.14 7.39 -3.43
CA GLY A 41 -17.35 7.77 -2.04
C GLY A 41 -17.78 6.57 -1.21
N GLY A 42 -18.65 5.71 -1.74
CA GLY A 42 -19.13 4.49 -1.12
C GLY A 42 -18.03 3.45 -0.89
N ILE A 43 -17.20 3.17 -1.89
CA ILE A 43 -16.08 2.23 -1.76
C ILE A 43 -15.02 2.78 -0.79
N SER A 44 -14.73 4.09 -0.84
CA SER A 44 -13.81 4.75 0.08
C SER A 44 -14.31 4.73 1.54
N LEU A 45 -15.61 4.94 1.76
CA LEU A 45 -16.23 4.85 3.09
C LEU A 45 -16.31 3.41 3.61
N ALA A 46 -16.68 2.45 2.76
CA ALA A 46 -16.76 1.02 3.11
C ALA A 46 -15.38 0.47 3.51
N ALA A 47 -14.34 0.88 2.79
CA ALA A 47 -12.96 0.60 3.09
C ALA A 47 -12.50 1.12 4.45
N CYS A 48 -12.83 2.37 4.78
CA CYS A 48 -12.55 2.95 6.08
C CYS A 48 -13.33 2.27 7.20
N GLY A 49 -14.59 1.88 6.95
CA GLY A 49 -15.37 1.04 7.86
C GLY A 49 -14.70 -0.31 8.14
N LEU A 50 -14.15 -0.96 7.11
CA LEU A 50 -13.39 -2.20 7.23
C LEU A 50 -12.08 -2.03 8.03
N ILE A 51 -11.32 -0.97 7.77
CA ILE A 51 -10.12 -0.63 8.55
C ILE A 51 -10.48 -0.40 10.02
N TRP A 52 -11.56 0.32 10.29
CA TRP A 52 -12.05 0.61 11.65
C TRP A 52 -12.53 -0.64 12.39
N LEU A 53 -13.20 -1.57 11.68
CA LEU A 53 -13.64 -2.84 12.26
C LEU A 53 -12.48 -3.78 12.58
N MET A 54 -11.42 -3.77 11.78
CA MET A 54 -10.33 -4.75 11.89
C MET A 54 -9.25 -4.39 12.92
N ASP A 55 -9.12 -3.14 13.38
CA ASP A 55 -8.06 -2.74 14.32
C ASP A 55 -8.61 -2.37 15.72
N PRO A 56 -8.35 -3.18 16.77
CA PRO A 56 -8.76 -2.86 18.14
C PRO A 56 -8.10 -1.59 18.71
N VAL A 57 -6.99 -1.12 18.11
CA VAL A 57 -6.34 0.15 18.48
C VAL A 57 -7.19 1.37 18.08
N TRP A 58 -7.96 1.27 16.98
CA TRP A 58 -8.82 2.36 16.50
C TRP A 58 -10.09 2.53 17.33
N ARG A 59 -10.55 1.47 18.02
CA ARG A 59 -11.74 1.52 18.90
C ARG A 59 -11.51 2.31 20.19
N LYS A 60 -10.26 2.51 20.63
CA LYS A 60 -9.91 3.25 21.87
C LYS A 60 -9.88 4.79 21.69
N GLY A 61 -10.89 5.35 21.01
CA GLY A 61 -11.22 6.78 20.97
C GLY A 61 -10.27 7.71 20.18
N ARG A 62 -9.01 7.34 19.95
CA ARG A 62 -8.01 8.20 19.28
C ARG A 62 -8.02 8.13 17.75
N GLY A 63 -8.59 7.08 17.16
CA GLY A 63 -8.75 6.94 15.71
C GLY A 63 -9.81 7.86 15.10
N VAL A 64 -10.81 8.26 15.88
CA VAL A 64 -11.97 9.04 15.41
C VAL A 64 -11.55 10.39 14.82
N ARG A 65 -10.58 11.09 15.42
CA ARG A 65 -10.12 12.40 14.90
C ARG A 65 -9.40 12.29 13.55
N ALA A 66 -8.61 11.23 13.35
CA ALA A 66 -7.92 10.98 12.08
C ALA A 66 -8.91 10.58 10.98
N ALA A 67 -9.90 9.75 11.31
CA ALA A 67 -10.99 9.40 10.39
C ALA A 67 -11.84 10.62 10.00
N LEU A 68 -12.17 11.50 10.97
CA LEU A 68 -12.92 12.73 10.71
C LEU A 68 -12.13 13.73 9.86
N ALA A 69 -10.83 13.90 10.12
CA ALA A 69 -9.98 14.77 9.29
C ALA A 69 -9.89 14.27 7.84
N TRP A 70 -9.83 12.94 7.65
CA TRP A 70 -9.84 12.34 6.33
C TRP A 70 -11.19 12.49 5.62
N ALA A 71 -12.29 12.19 6.32
CA ALA A 71 -13.64 12.38 5.79
C ALA A 71 -13.91 13.85 5.41
N ALA A 72 -13.40 14.80 6.20
CA ALA A 72 -13.47 16.23 5.89
C ALA A 72 -12.64 16.59 4.64
N GLY A 73 -11.47 15.97 4.45
CA GLY A 73 -10.65 16.14 3.25
C GLY A 73 -11.34 15.63 1.98
N ILE A 74 -11.97 14.45 2.04
CA ILE A 74 -12.78 13.91 0.93
C ILE A 74 -14.00 14.79 0.66
N ALA A 75 -14.72 15.22 1.71
CA ALA A 75 -15.86 16.10 1.56
C ALA A 75 -15.46 17.46 0.94
N ALA A 76 -14.31 18.02 1.32
CA ALA A 76 -13.78 19.25 0.73
C ALA A 76 -13.39 19.06 -0.74
N ALA A 77 -12.77 17.93 -1.11
CA ALA A 77 -12.45 17.60 -2.49
C ALA A 77 -13.72 17.40 -3.34
N ALA A 78 -14.72 16.70 -2.81
CA ALA A 78 -16.02 16.53 -3.46
C ALA A 78 -16.75 17.86 -3.63
N LEU A 79 -16.71 18.73 -2.62
CA LEU A 79 -17.27 20.09 -2.70
C LEU A 79 -16.53 20.96 -3.71
N LEU A 80 -15.20 20.82 -3.85
CA LEU A 80 -14.41 21.51 -4.87
C LEU A 80 -14.80 21.06 -6.28
N VAL A 81 -14.99 19.76 -6.51
CA VAL A 81 -15.47 19.21 -7.79
C VAL A 81 -16.87 19.74 -8.12
N VAL A 82 -17.81 19.67 -7.16
CA VAL A 82 -19.18 20.19 -7.33
C VAL A 82 -19.21 21.71 -7.53
N TYR A 83 -18.32 22.45 -6.88
CA TYR A 83 -18.22 23.91 -7.04
C TYR A 83 -17.65 24.30 -8.40
N HIS A 84 -16.79 23.47 -9.01
CA HIS A 84 -16.13 23.77 -10.27
C HIS A 84 -16.96 23.42 -11.52
N ASP A 85 -18.06 22.68 -11.37
CA ASP A 85 -19.02 22.24 -12.40
C ASP A 85 -19.66 23.38 -13.23
N ARG A 86 -19.44 24.65 -12.86
CA ARG A 86 -19.95 25.83 -13.61
C ARG A 86 -18.98 26.47 -14.60
N ARG A 87 -17.74 25.97 -14.76
CA ARG A 87 -16.78 26.47 -15.77
C ARG A 87 -16.02 25.32 -16.40
N SER A 88 -15.60 25.53 -17.65
CA SER A 88 -14.78 24.68 -18.53
C SER A 88 -13.44 24.17 -17.96
N ASP A 89 -13.17 24.32 -16.66
CA ASP A 89 -11.91 23.92 -16.01
C ASP A 89 -12.15 22.76 -15.03
N LEU A 90 -13.05 21.83 -15.40
CA LEU A 90 -13.38 20.64 -14.60
C LEU A 90 -12.12 19.78 -14.33
N GLU A 91 -11.20 19.73 -15.29
CA GLU A 91 -9.92 19.03 -15.17
C GLU A 91 -9.05 19.60 -14.05
N LEU A 92 -8.99 20.93 -13.92
CA LEU A 92 -8.20 21.59 -12.89
C LEU A 92 -8.78 21.31 -11.50
N GLY A 93 -10.11 21.29 -11.37
CA GLY A 93 -10.81 20.96 -10.12
C GLY A 93 -10.53 19.53 -9.64
N LEU A 94 -10.55 18.55 -10.54
CA LEU A 94 -10.24 17.14 -10.25
C LEU A 94 -8.78 16.95 -9.83
N VAL A 95 -7.84 17.56 -10.54
CA VAL A 95 -6.40 17.49 -10.22
C VAL A 95 -6.11 18.14 -8.87
N LEU A 96 -6.63 19.34 -8.62
CA LEU A 96 -6.43 20.04 -7.35
C LEU A 96 -7.11 19.30 -6.18
N GLY A 97 -8.32 18.76 -6.39
CA GLY A 97 -9.01 17.94 -5.39
C GLY A 97 -8.25 16.66 -5.04
N GLY A 98 -7.71 15.97 -6.05
CA GLY A 98 -6.86 14.80 -5.88
C GLY A 98 -5.57 15.13 -5.13
N LEU A 99 -4.86 16.20 -5.53
CA LEU A 99 -3.63 16.65 -4.88
C LEU A 99 -3.86 17.05 -3.41
N LEU A 100 -4.95 17.76 -3.11
CA LEU A 100 -5.31 18.12 -1.74
C LEU A 100 -5.66 16.88 -0.90
N GLY A 101 -6.43 15.95 -1.46
CA GLY A 101 -6.75 14.67 -0.79
C GLY A 101 -5.50 13.86 -0.46
N VAL A 102 -4.58 13.73 -1.41
CA VAL A 102 -3.29 13.07 -1.21
C VAL A 102 -2.43 13.81 -0.19
N GLY A 103 -2.35 15.15 -0.28
CA GLY A 103 -1.58 15.97 0.66
C GLY A 103 -2.07 15.82 2.11
N VAL A 104 -3.38 15.90 2.34
CA VAL A 104 -3.99 15.69 3.65
C VAL A 104 -3.72 14.26 4.15
N TRP A 105 -3.85 13.25 3.28
CA TRP A 105 -3.57 11.87 3.65
C TRP A 105 -2.10 11.64 4.00
N CYS A 106 -1.15 12.18 3.23
CA CYS A 106 0.29 12.09 3.52
C CYS A 106 0.65 12.76 4.85
N VAL A 107 0.07 13.93 5.13
CA VAL A 107 0.27 14.62 6.42
C VAL A 107 -0.31 13.80 7.57
N ALA A 108 -1.53 13.28 7.42
CA ALA A 108 -2.17 12.44 8.41
C ALA A 108 -1.37 11.15 8.67
N ALA A 109 -0.95 10.47 7.61
CA ALA A 109 -0.09 9.27 7.68
C ALA A 109 1.24 9.58 8.37
N GLY A 110 1.88 10.72 8.07
CA GLY A 110 3.12 11.16 8.72
C GLY A 110 2.95 11.50 10.20
N VAL A 111 1.86 12.16 10.58
CA VAL A 111 1.51 12.42 12.00
C VAL A 111 1.27 11.12 12.75
N LEU A 112 0.53 10.18 12.17
CA LEU A 112 0.24 8.88 12.78
C LEU A 112 1.49 8.00 12.86
N ALA A 113 2.32 8.00 11.81
CA ALA A 113 3.60 7.28 11.74
C ALA A 113 4.55 7.68 12.86
N ARG A 114 4.61 8.96 13.23
CA ARG A 114 5.45 9.46 14.34
C ARG A 114 5.03 8.93 15.72
N ARG A 115 3.79 8.48 15.87
CA ARG A 115 3.21 8.01 17.15
C ARG A 115 3.06 6.49 17.22
N THR A 116 3.38 5.78 16.14
CA THR A 116 3.17 4.34 16.02
C THR A 116 4.50 3.60 15.94
N SER A 117 4.44 2.27 16.07
CA SER A 117 5.65 1.46 15.86
C SER A 117 6.13 1.61 14.42
N ALA A 118 7.44 1.44 14.21
CA ALA A 118 8.03 1.56 12.87
C ALA A 118 7.38 0.62 11.83
N GLY A 119 6.81 -0.52 12.25
CA GLY A 119 6.05 -1.40 11.38
C GLY A 119 4.75 -0.77 10.88
N VAL A 120 3.95 -0.22 11.78
CA VAL A 120 2.67 0.44 11.45
C VAL A 120 2.92 1.66 10.57
N ALA A 121 3.92 2.48 10.91
CA ALA A 121 4.32 3.64 10.10
C ALA A 121 4.60 3.27 8.62
N ARG A 122 5.31 2.16 8.38
CA ARG A 122 5.61 1.70 7.01
C ARG A 122 4.35 1.27 6.26
N VAL A 123 3.44 0.58 6.93
CA VAL A 123 2.15 0.19 6.33
C VAL A 123 1.34 1.43 5.95
N LEU A 124 1.32 2.46 6.80
CA LEU A 124 0.65 3.71 6.50
C LEU A 124 1.27 4.45 5.31
N TYR A 125 2.59 4.52 5.23
CA TYR A 125 3.27 5.09 4.06
C TYR A 125 3.00 4.28 2.78
N ALA A 126 2.98 2.95 2.87
CA ALA A 126 2.62 2.08 1.75
C ALA A 126 1.17 2.30 1.29
N LEU A 127 0.23 2.47 2.21
CA LEU A 127 -1.17 2.81 1.88
C LEU A 127 -1.30 4.19 1.27
N ALA A 128 -0.45 5.15 1.66
CA ALA A 128 -0.43 6.48 1.07
C ALA A 128 0.11 6.52 -0.36
N LEU A 129 0.87 5.51 -0.79
CA LEU A 129 1.29 5.41 -2.19
C LEU A 129 0.12 5.14 -3.13
N VAL A 130 -0.91 4.41 -2.69
CA VAL A 130 -1.97 3.97 -3.60
C VAL A 130 -2.79 5.14 -4.18
N PRO A 131 -3.26 6.14 -3.42
CA PRO A 131 -3.92 7.31 -4.01
C PRO A 131 -2.93 8.26 -4.73
N LEU A 132 -1.62 8.16 -4.46
CA LEU A 132 -0.61 8.96 -5.15
C LEU A 132 -0.38 8.49 -6.60
N VAL A 133 -0.49 7.18 -6.85
CA VAL A 133 -0.36 6.57 -8.19
C VAL A 133 -1.25 7.26 -9.25
N PRO A 134 -2.58 7.32 -9.10
CA PRO A 134 -3.43 7.92 -10.13
C PRO A 134 -3.15 9.41 -10.34
N VAL A 135 -2.85 10.16 -9.27
CA VAL A 135 -2.51 11.59 -9.36
C VAL A 135 -1.23 11.79 -10.17
N LEU A 136 -0.18 11.01 -9.88
CA LEU A 136 1.05 11.04 -10.67
C LEU A 136 0.80 10.64 -12.12
N SER A 137 -0.04 9.65 -12.37
CA SER A 137 -0.37 9.23 -13.73
C SER A 137 -1.07 10.34 -14.52
N VAL A 138 -2.08 11.00 -13.96
CA VAL A 138 -2.78 12.11 -14.63
C VAL A 138 -1.82 13.27 -14.92
N GLU A 139 -1.01 13.68 -13.94
CA GLU A 139 -0.03 14.75 -14.09
C GLU A 139 1.03 14.45 -15.17
N LEU A 140 1.47 13.20 -15.26
CA LEU A 140 2.40 12.77 -16.30
C LEU A 140 1.72 12.73 -17.67
N LEU A 141 0.47 12.24 -17.75
CA LEU A 141 -0.28 12.17 -19.00
C LEU A 141 -0.44 13.57 -19.64
N VAL A 142 -0.83 14.57 -18.83
CA VAL A 142 -0.95 15.97 -19.27
C VAL A 142 0.38 16.52 -19.80
N LYS A 143 1.51 16.14 -19.19
CA LYS A 143 2.85 16.59 -19.63
C LYS A 143 3.34 15.89 -20.90
N PHE A 144 2.81 14.70 -21.18
CA PHE A 144 3.17 13.89 -22.35
C PHE A 144 2.18 14.02 -23.51
N ASP A 145 1.27 14.99 -23.45
CA ASP A 145 0.34 15.34 -24.53
C ASP A 145 0.97 15.46 -25.95
N PRO A 146 2.21 15.94 -26.15
CA PRO A 146 2.80 15.97 -27.50
C PRO A 146 3.19 14.60 -28.07
N LEU A 147 3.17 13.52 -27.28
CA LEU A 147 3.46 12.17 -27.76
C LEU A 147 2.22 11.54 -28.40
N SER A 148 2.42 10.44 -29.14
CA SER A 148 1.27 9.61 -29.52
C SER A 148 0.55 9.16 -28.24
N ARG A 149 -0.78 9.08 -28.29
CA ARG A 149 -1.60 8.69 -27.13
C ARG A 149 -1.12 7.37 -26.52
N GLU A 150 -0.77 6.38 -27.37
CA GLU A 150 -0.22 5.09 -26.94
C GLU A 150 1.11 5.24 -26.17
N ASP A 151 2.02 6.06 -26.69
CA ASP A 151 3.32 6.28 -26.06
C ASP A 151 3.20 7.05 -24.75
N ALA A 152 2.30 8.05 -24.69
CA ALA A 152 2.03 8.82 -23.48
C ALA A 152 1.51 7.92 -22.34
N TRP A 153 0.54 7.04 -22.63
CA TRP A 153 0.00 6.09 -21.65
C TRP A 153 1.03 5.08 -21.18
N PHE A 154 1.80 4.51 -22.12
CA PHE A 154 2.84 3.56 -21.79
C PHE A 154 3.94 4.19 -20.91
N LEU A 155 4.43 5.37 -21.30
CA LEU A 155 5.47 6.08 -20.57
C LEU A 155 4.99 6.50 -19.19
N THR A 156 3.78 7.04 -19.10
CA THR A 156 3.13 7.43 -17.84
C THR A 156 3.01 6.25 -16.89
N THR A 157 2.44 5.14 -17.35
CA THR A 157 2.25 3.92 -16.55
C THR A 157 3.60 3.35 -16.08
N SER A 158 4.59 3.34 -16.98
CA SER A 158 5.94 2.84 -16.69
C SER A 158 6.67 3.71 -15.65
N LEU A 159 6.60 5.04 -15.79
CA LEU A 159 7.21 5.99 -14.85
C LEU A 159 6.55 5.92 -13.47
N THR A 160 5.22 5.90 -13.42
CA THR A 160 4.48 5.74 -12.17
C THR A 160 4.84 4.42 -11.49
N GLY A 161 4.88 3.31 -12.24
CA GLY A 161 5.32 2.00 -11.74
C GLY A 161 6.74 2.04 -11.17
N ALA A 162 7.69 2.67 -11.86
CA ALA A 162 9.06 2.82 -11.40
C ALA A 162 9.13 3.65 -10.09
N LEU A 163 8.40 4.76 -10.00
CA LEU A 163 8.32 5.57 -8.79
C LEU A 163 7.75 4.79 -7.61
N VAL A 164 6.70 4.00 -7.83
CA VAL A 164 6.11 3.10 -6.82
C VAL A 164 7.14 2.08 -6.34
N VAL A 165 7.88 1.44 -7.25
CA VAL A 165 8.93 0.47 -6.90
C VAL A 165 10.01 1.14 -6.05
N VAL A 166 10.51 2.32 -6.47
CA VAL A 166 11.54 3.06 -5.72
C VAL A 166 11.04 3.44 -4.33
N ALA A 167 9.83 4.01 -4.24
CA ALA A 167 9.23 4.38 -2.96
C ALA A 167 9.00 3.17 -2.05
N TRP A 168 8.49 2.07 -2.61
CA TRP A 168 8.29 0.81 -1.91
C TRP A 168 9.61 0.28 -1.34
N LEU A 169 10.67 0.21 -2.15
CA LEU A 169 12.00 -0.20 -1.71
C LEU A 169 12.54 0.75 -0.63
N ALA A 170 12.37 2.07 -0.77
CA ALA A 170 12.82 3.05 0.21
C ALA A 170 12.11 2.89 1.58
N ILE A 171 10.81 2.62 1.59
CA ILE A 171 10.02 2.37 2.81
C ILE A 171 10.53 1.11 3.53
N TRP A 172 10.80 0.05 2.78
CA TRP A 172 11.13 -1.27 3.33
C TRP A 172 12.63 -1.53 3.50
N ARG A 173 13.52 -0.68 2.95
CA ARG A 173 14.97 -0.96 2.92
C ARG A 173 15.61 -1.25 4.28
N ARG A 174 15.09 -0.63 5.35
CA ARG A 174 15.58 -0.82 6.73
C ARG A 174 14.88 -1.96 7.49
N ALA A 175 13.72 -2.39 7.01
CA ALA A 175 12.96 -3.48 7.63
C ALA A 175 13.40 -4.85 7.12
N VAL A 176 13.86 -4.90 5.87
CA VAL A 176 14.35 -6.11 5.22
C VAL A 176 15.83 -6.27 5.53
N ALA A 177 16.22 -7.38 6.14
CA ALA A 177 17.62 -7.77 6.26
C ALA A 177 18.13 -8.20 4.88
N TRP A 178 18.63 -7.26 4.10
CA TRP A 178 19.08 -7.51 2.73
C TRP A 178 20.24 -8.50 2.70
N THR A 179 20.01 -9.60 1.97
CA THR A 179 21.02 -10.57 1.59
C THR A 179 21.07 -10.63 0.06
N ALA A 180 22.17 -11.11 -0.52
CA ALA A 180 22.28 -11.28 -1.97
C ALA A 180 21.11 -12.12 -2.53
N ALA A 181 20.72 -13.20 -1.83
CA ALA A 181 19.58 -14.02 -2.21
C ALA A 181 18.25 -13.26 -2.23
N ARG A 182 17.98 -12.36 -1.27
CA ARG A 182 16.77 -11.53 -1.27
C ARG A 182 16.79 -10.48 -2.37
N ALA A 183 17.96 -9.88 -2.64
CA ALA A 183 18.13 -8.94 -3.73
C ALA A 183 17.81 -9.61 -5.08
N VAL A 184 18.40 -10.78 -5.35
CA VAL A 184 18.14 -11.57 -6.56
C VAL A 184 16.67 -11.94 -6.68
N LYS A 185 16.03 -12.45 -5.61
CA LYS A 185 14.58 -12.76 -5.64
C LYS A 185 13.72 -11.53 -5.92
N THR A 186 14.08 -10.37 -5.36
CA THR A 186 13.35 -9.12 -5.59
C THR A 186 13.49 -8.65 -7.05
N LEU A 187 14.68 -8.77 -7.63
CA LEU A 187 14.90 -8.49 -9.05
C LEU A 187 14.13 -9.45 -9.96
N LEU A 188 14.07 -10.74 -9.62
CA LEU A 188 13.26 -11.70 -10.34
C LEU A 188 11.76 -11.37 -10.28
N VAL A 189 11.24 -10.98 -9.11
CA VAL A 189 9.85 -10.53 -8.96
C VAL A 189 9.58 -9.29 -9.81
N LEU A 190 10.51 -8.33 -9.85
CA LEU A 190 10.41 -7.14 -10.70
C LEU A 190 10.32 -7.55 -12.18
N ALA A 191 11.26 -8.39 -12.64
CA ALA A 191 11.31 -8.85 -14.02
C ALA A 191 10.04 -9.60 -14.43
N ILE A 192 9.56 -10.53 -13.59
CA ILE A 192 8.32 -11.29 -13.83
C ILE A 192 7.12 -10.33 -13.90
N GLY A 193 7.04 -9.34 -13.00
CA GLY A 193 5.98 -8.35 -13.02
C GLY A 193 5.97 -7.54 -14.32
N VAL A 194 7.13 -7.07 -14.77
CA VAL A 194 7.26 -6.31 -16.04
C VAL A 194 6.85 -7.16 -17.23
N ILE A 195 7.32 -8.41 -17.30
CA ILE A 195 6.98 -9.34 -18.39
C ILE A 195 5.46 -9.60 -18.41
N ALA A 196 4.86 -9.86 -17.25
CA ALA A 196 3.42 -10.09 -17.15
C ALA A 196 2.61 -8.86 -17.61
N ALA A 197 3.01 -7.66 -17.21
CA ALA A 197 2.36 -6.42 -17.61
C ALA A 197 2.43 -6.19 -19.13
N VAL A 198 3.61 -6.39 -19.73
CA VAL A 198 3.80 -6.28 -21.18
C VAL A 198 2.98 -7.34 -21.91
N ALA A 199 2.96 -8.58 -21.42
CA ALA A 199 2.18 -9.66 -22.02
C ALA A 199 0.67 -9.36 -22.00
N VAL A 200 0.14 -8.84 -20.88
CA VAL A 200 -1.29 -8.44 -20.77
C VAL A 200 -1.60 -7.31 -21.74
N ARG A 201 -0.71 -6.30 -21.86
CA ARG A 201 -0.88 -5.21 -22.82
C ARG A 201 -0.92 -5.72 -24.26
N GLU A 202 0.10 -6.47 -24.67
CA GLU A 202 0.20 -6.97 -26.05
C GLU A 202 -0.95 -7.94 -26.40
N TYR A 203 -1.44 -8.72 -25.43
CA TYR A 203 -2.61 -9.58 -25.63
C TYR A 203 -3.87 -8.76 -25.97
N HIS A 204 -4.03 -7.58 -25.37
CA HIS A 204 -5.17 -6.69 -25.62
C HIS A 204 -4.93 -5.67 -26.74
N ARG A 205 -3.74 -5.67 -27.35
CA ARG A 205 -3.38 -4.71 -28.41
C ARG A 205 -4.17 -4.90 -29.70
N SER A 206 -4.67 -6.11 -29.94
CA SER A 206 -5.45 -6.42 -31.15
C SER A 206 -6.93 -6.04 -31.05
N ASP A 207 -7.39 -5.58 -29.89
CA ASP A 207 -8.80 -5.26 -29.63
C ASP A 207 -9.01 -3.74 -29.52
N TRP A 208 -10.26 -3.29 -29.54
CA TRP A 208 -10.68 -1.90 -29.22
C TRP A 208 -10.37 -1.46 -27.76
N LEU A 209 -9.51 -2.21 -27.06
CA LEU A 209 -9.28 -2.19 -25.63
C LEU A 209 -7.83 -1.84 -25.28
N ASP A 210 -7.08 -1.17 -26.17
CA ASP A 210 -5.67 -0.79 -25.93
C ASP A 210 -5.43 -0.09 -24.58
N GLU A 211 -6.34 0.82 -24.22
CA GLU A 211 -6.28 1.55 -22.95
C GLU A 211 -6.54 0.62 -21.76
N LEU A 212 -7.55 -0.24 -21.89
CA LEU A 212 -7.85 -1.26 -20.89
C LEU A 212 -6.68 -2.25 -20.76
N GLY A 213 -5.98 -2.58 -21.85
CA GLY A 213 -4.79 -3.43 -21.84
C GLY A 213 -3.65 -2.82 -21.03
N SER A 214 -3.39 -1.52 -21.21
CA SER A 214 -2.38 -0.78 -20.43
C SER A 214 -2.76 -0.73 -18.95
N LEU A 215 -4.03 -0.49 -18.66
CA LEU A 215 -4.62 -0.47 -17.33
C LEU A 215 -4.49 -1.83 -16.61
N LEU A 216 -4.95 -2.90 -17.26
CA LEU A 216 -4.88 -4.26 -16.75
C LEU A 216 -3.43 -4.72 -16.60
N GLY A 217 -2.54 -4.31 -17.51
CA GLY A 217 -1.10 -4.54 -17.40
C GLY A 217 -0.51 -3.91 -16.13
N GLY A 218 -0.86 -2.66 -15.84
CA GLY A 218 -0.47 -1.97 -14.61
C GLY A 218 -0.99 -2.65 -13.34
N LEU A 219 -2.25 -3.09 -13.31
CA LEU A 219 -2.82 -3.85 -12.20
C LEU A 219 -2.14 -5.20 -12.01
N CYS A 220 -1.85 -5.90 -13.11
CA CYS A 220 -1.14 -7.17 -13.11
C CYS A 220 0.27 -7.00 -12.50
N PHE A 221 1.01 -5.97 -12.95
CA PHE A 221 2.30 -5.60 -12.38
C PHE A 221 2.21 -5.39 -10.86
N ALA A 222 1.26 -4.56 -10.41
CA ALA A 222 1.10 -4.23 -9.00
C ALA A 222 0.79 -5.49 -8.16
N ALA A 223 -0.09 -6.36 -8.65
CA ALA A 223 -0.43 -7.61 -7.98
C ALA A 223 0.78 -8.55 -7.84
N VAL A 224 1.53 -8.77 -8.94
CA VAL A 224 2.75 -9.59 -8.94
C VAL A 224 3.82 -8.98 -8.04
N TRP A 225 4.01 -7.67 -8.08
CA TRP A 225 4.98 -6.95 -7.26
C TRP A 225 4.69 -7.09 -5.77
N LEU A 226 3.43 -6.86 -5.35
CA LEU A 226 3.03 -6.94 -3.94
C LEU A 226 3.12 -8.38 -3.40
N ALA A 227 2.57 -9.35 -4.14
CA ALA A 227 2.61 -10.76 -3.73
C ALA A 227 4.05 -11.29 -3.73
N GLY A 228 4.81 -10.98 -4.78
CA GLY A 228 6.17 -11.44 -4.97
C GLY A 228 7.14 -10.85 -3.94
N THR A 229 7.05 -9.56 -3.62
CA THR A 229 7.89 -8.95 -2.56
C THR A 229 7.52 -9.50 -1.18
N GLY A 230 6.23 -9.71 -0.90
CA GLY A 230 5.76 -10.36 0.33
C GLY A 230 6.30 -11.77 0.51
N TRP A 231 6.44 -12.55 -0.57
CA TRP A 231 7.08 -13.88 -0.56
C TRP A 231 8.61 -13.78 -0.47
N ALA A 232 9.24 -12.94 -1.30
CA ALA A 232 10.70 -12.80 -1.40
C ALA A 232 11.32 -12.30 -0.09
N TRP A 233 10.59 -11.47 0.68
CA TRP A 233 11.08 -10.88 1.92
C TRP A 233 10.69 -11.66 3.17
N ARG A 234 10.10 -12.85 3.04
CA ARG A 234 9.76 -13.67 4.22
C ARG A 234 10.98 -13.90 5.12
N PRO A 235 10.84 -13.74 6.45
CA PRO A 235 11.91 -14.07 7.39
C PRO A 235 12.27 -15.55 7.29
N THR A 236 13.55 -15.85 7.05
CA THR A 236 14.06 -17.23 7.09
C THR A 236 14.22 -17.66 8.55
N ALA A 237 14.34 -18.97 8.81
CA ALA A 237 14.63 -19.47 10.16
C ALA A 237 15.90 -18.83 10.72
N VAL A 238 16.93 -18.64 9.88
CA VAL A 238 18.20 -18.00 10.25
C VAL A 238 18.00 -16.54 10.66
N ASP A 239 17.12 -15.78 9.98
CA ASP A 239 16.85 -14.39 10.35
C ASP A 239 16.16 -14.27 11.71
N ARG A 240 15.33 -15.25 12.09
CA ARG A 240 14.66 -15.27 13.40
C ARG A 240 15.64 -15.50 14.55
N LEU A 241 16.76 -16.16 14.27
CA LEU A 241 17.81 -16.44 15.25
C LEU A 241 18.82 -15.31 15.40
N ARG A 242 18.81 -14.28 14.53
CA ARG A 242 19.73 -13.16 14.63
C ARG A 242 19.42 -12.30 15.87
N PRO A 243 20.38 -12.10 16.79
CA PRO A 243 20.22 -11.18 17.92
C PRO A 243 19.88 -9.77 17.41
N GLY A 244 18.75 -9.21 17.85
CA GLY A 244 18.24 -7.91 17.40
C GLY A 244 17.05 -7.98 16.43
N GLY A 245 16.65 -9.17 15.96
CA GLY A 245 15.33 -9.38 15.37
C GLY A 245 14.25 -9.12 16.42
N THR A 246 13.19 -8.39 16.07
CA THR A 246 12.08 -7.97 16.94
C THR A 246 11.21 -9.12 17.49
N ALA A 247 11.71 -10.36 17.51
CA ALA A 247 10.90 -11.57 17.70
C ALA A 247 11.41 -12.52 18.80
N VAL A 248 12.40 -12.12 19.62
CA VAL A 248 12.51 -12.72 20.96
C VAL A 248 11.69 -11.83 21.89
N GLU A 249 10.38 -12.00 21.81
CA GLU A 249 9.39 -11.11 22.41
C GLU A 249 9.56 -11.05 23.94
N THR A 250 10.15 -12.09 24.55
CA THR A 250 10.65 -12.12 25.93
C THR A 250 11.40 -13.42 26.19
N VAL A 251 12.56 -13.35 26.87
CA VAL A 251 13.25 -14.54 27.37
C VAL A 251 12.88 -14.65 28.85
N TYR A 252 12.07 -15.63 29.21
CA TYR A 252 11.73 -15.89 30.60
C TYR A 252 12.52 -17.08 31.13
N CYS A 253 12.89 -17.02 32.41
CA CYS A 253 13.42 -18.17 33.13
C CYS A 253 12.37 -19.31 33.11
N PRO A 254 12.68 -20.50 32.58
CA PRO A 254 11.71 -21.60 32.52
C PRO A 254 11.26 -22.07 33.92
N LYS A 255 12.07 -21.84 34.97
CA LYS A 255 11.76 -22.23 36.34
C LYS A 255 10.82 -21.26 37.07
N CYS A 256 11.17 -19.97 37.15
CA CYS A 256 10.41 -18.97 37.92
C CYS A 256 9.70 -17.91 37.06
N ARG A 257 9.82 -17.98 35.73
CA ARG A 257 9.28 -17.00 34.77
C ARG A 257 9.79 -15.56 34.92
N TYR A 258 10.90 -15.35 35.62
CA TYR A 258 11.57 -14.05 35.66
C TYR A 258 12.02 -13.61 34.26
N ASP A 259 11.88 -12.33 33.93
CA ASP A 259 12.32 -11.76 32.65
C ASP A 259 13.84 -11.63 32.64
N LEU A 260 14.51 -12.42 31.79
CA LEU A 260 15.96 -12.47 31.71
C LEU A 260 16.56 -11.40 30.78
N ARG A 261 15.74 -10.49 30.22
CA ARG A 261 16.24 -9.45 29.31
C ARG A 261 17.12 -8.43 30.04
N GLY A 262 18.23 -8.05 29.41
CA GLY A 262 19.13 -7.00 29.90
C GLY A 262 20.13 -7.44 30.98
N LEU A 263 20.07 -8.69 31.43
CA LEU A 263 21.07 -9.26 32.33
C LEU A 263 22.37 -9.54 31.57
N ARG A 264 23.51 -9.22 32.20
CA ARG A 264 24.86 -9.51 31.64
C ARG A 264 25.30 -10.95 31.88
N GLU A 265 24.75 -11.57 32.92
CA GLU A 265 25.08 -12.93 33.32
C GLU A 265 24.01 -13.91 32.84
N ALA A 266 24.43 -15.10 32.43
CA ALA A 266 23.53 -16.16 31.99
C ALA A 266 22.93 -16.93 33.20
N ARG A 267 22.56 -16.23 34.26
CA ARG A 267 21.94 -16.78 35.47
C ARG A 267 20.68 -15.98 35.83
N CYS A 268 19.66 -16.68 36.31
CA CYS A 268 18.47 -16.03 36.83
C CYS A 268 18.73 -15.47 38.25
N PRO A 269 18.45 -14.17 38.51
CA PRO A 269 18.67 -13.57 39.83
C PRO A 269 17.72 -14.13 40.90
N GLU A 270 16.50 -14.51 40.52
CA GLU A 270 15.51 -15.02 41.47
C GLU A 270 15.78 -16.47 41.92
N CYS A 271 16.05 -17.38 40.98
CA CYS A 271 16.17 -18.81 41.29
C CYS A 271 17.62 -19.33 41.25
N GLY A 272 18.58 -18.46 40.92
CA GLY A 272 20.01 -18.78 40.83
C GLY A 272 20.42 -19.75 39.72
N THR A 273 19.47 -20.21 38.89
CA THR A 273 19.73 -21.22 37.85
C THR A 273 20.55 -20.60 36.72
N GLU A 274 21.66 -21.25 36.40
CA GLU A 274 22.49 -20.92 35.24
C GLU A 274 21.93 -21.57 33.98
N TYR A 275 21.95 -20.83 32.88
CA TYR A 275 21.46 -21.29 31.60
C TYR A 275 22.52 -21.03 30.53
N THR A 276 22.67 -21.97 29.60
CA THR A 276 23.33 -21.67 28.33
C THR A 276 22.33 -20.97 27.40
N LEU A 277 22.83 -20.14 26.47
CA LEU A 277 21.98 -19.49 25.47
C LEU A 277 21.12 -20.52 24.71
N ASP A 278 21.71 -21.68 24.37
CA ASP A 278 21.01 -22.78 23.70
C ASP A 278 19.90 -23.42 24.56
N ALA A 279 20.07 -23.46 25.88
CA ALA A 279 19.03 -23.98 26.79
C ALA A 279 17.83 -23.03 26.83
N LEU A 280 18.07 -21.72 26.85
CA LEU A 280 17.01 -20.71 26.81
C LEU A 280 16.28 -20.70 25.46
N VAL A 281 17.01 -20.81 24.35
CA VAL A 281 16.41 -20.88 23.01
C VAL A 281 15.58 -22.15 22.85
N ARG A 282 16.07 -23.32 23.30
CA ARG A 282 15.29 -24.57 23.28
C ARG A 282 14.05 -24.52 24.17
N ALA A 283 14.14 -23.88 25.34
CA ALA A 283 12.99 -23.73 26.23
C ALA A 283 11.93 -22.78 25.66
N ALA A 284 12.34 -21.72 24.96
CA ALA A 284 11.43 -20.77 24.32
C ALA A 284 10.77 -21.34 23.06
N TYR A 285 11.46 -22.22 22.33
CA TYR A 285 10.97 -22.86 21.11
C TYR A 285 11.08 -24.39 21.25
N PRO A 286 10.16 -25.05 21.97
CA PRO A 286 10.13 -26.50 22.01
C PRO A 286 10.02 -27.03 20.58
N THR A 287 10.97 -27.88 20.17
CA THR A 287 10.91 -28.54 18.87
C THR A 287 9.60 -29.34 18.81
N PRO A 288 8.79 -29.19 17.74
CA PRO A 288 7.62 -30.03 17.58
C PRO A 288 8.04 -31.51 17.62
N PRO A 289 7.21 -32.40 18.17
CA PRO A 289 7.52 -33.83 18.19
C PRO A 289 7.74 -34.33 16.75
N PRO A 290 8.64 -35.32 16.55
CA PRO A 290 8.78 -35.94 15.24
C PRO A 290 7.42 -36.52 14.78
N PRO A 291 7.13 -36.48 13.46
CA PRO A 291 5.86 -36.95 12.91
C PRO A 291 5.63 -38.46 13.11
#